data_AF-A0A550GVJ0-F1
#
_entry.id   AF-A0A550GVJ0-F1
#
_cell.length_a   1.000
_cell.length_b   1.000
_cell.length_c   1.000
_cell.angle_alpha   90.00
_cell.angle_beta   90.00
_cell.angle_gamma   90.00
#
_symmetry.space_group_name_H-M   'P 1'
#
loop_
_entity.id
_entity.type
_entity.pdbx_description
1 polymer ?
#
loop_
_entity_poly.entity_id
_entity_poly.type
_entity_poly.pdbx_seq_one_letter_code
_entity_poly.pdbx_strand_id
1 'polypeptide(L)'
;MLIRKAKLEDLERIVDFNIQMAKETEEKILEKNVAREGVKAVLNNELKGFFLLAEENKVEKKICGQLMITFEWSDWRNKNIWWI
;
A
#
# COMPACT_ATOMS: atom_id res chain seq x y z
N MET A 1 -7.02 13.72 -11.05
CA MET A 1 -6.64 12.53 -10.27
C MET A 1 -5.30 12.09 -10.81
N LEU A 2 -4.33 11.88 -9.92
CA LEU A 2 -3.00 11.38 -10.25
C LEU A 2 -2.80 10.04 -9.55
N ILE A 3 -2.35 9.04 -10.28
CA ILE A 3 -1.88 7.78 -9.69
C ILE A 3 -0.36 7.85 -9.60
N ARG A 4 0.19 7.61 -8.41
CA ARG A 4 1.64 7.60 -8.19
C ARG A 4 2.05 6.48 -7.25
N LYS A 5 3.31 6.06 -7.32
CA LYS A 5 3.89 5.22 -6.26
C LYS A 5 3.92 6.00 -4.94
N ALA A 6 3.65 5.30 -3.85
CA ALA A 6 3.83 5.83 -2.51
C ALA A 6 5.31 6.10 -2.21
N LYS A 7 5.54 7.05 -1.31
CA LYS A 7 6.82 7.40 -0.72
C LYS A 7 6.74 7.26 0.79
N LEU A 8 7.88 7.37 1.47
CA LEU A 8 7.95 7.26 2.92
C LEU A 8 7.07 8.31 3.65
N GLU A 9 6.88 9.49 3.04
CA GLU A 9 5.99 10.55 3.55
C GLU A 9 4.51 10.13 3.61
N ASP A 10 4.10 9.12 2.84
CA ASP A 10 2.73 8.60 2.82
C ASP A 10 2.48 7.52 3.88
N LEU A 11 3.50 7.12 4.66
CA LEU A 11 3.47 5.99 5.59
C LEU A 11 2.25 6.00 6.51
N GLU A 12 2.05 7.09 7.26
CA GLU A 12 0.98 7.15 8.27
C GLU A 12 -0.40 7.05 7.61
N ARG A 13 -0.57 7.65 6.43
CA ARG A 13 -1.84 7.58 5.69
C ARG A 13 -2.15 6.16 5.24
N ILE A 14 -1.15 5.44 4.73
CA ILE A 14 -1.31 4.04 4.28
C ILE A 14 -1.64 3.14 5.47
N VAL A 15 -1.00 3.36 6.62
CA VAL A 15 -1.28 2.60 7.86
C VAL A 15 -2.72 2.81 8.30
N ASP A 16 -3.17 4.06 8.36
CA ASP A 16 -4.54 4.36 8.76
C ASP A 16 -5.57 3.77 7.78
N PHE A 17 -5.26 3.73 6.48
CA PHE A 17 -6.11 3.08 5.47
C PHE A 17 -6.13 1.55 5.61
N ASN A 18 -4.99 0.90 5.85
CA ASN A 18 -4.95 -0.54 6.11
C ASN A 18 -5.77 -0.93 7.35
N ILE A 19 -5.64 -0.17 8.44
CA ILE A 19 -6.39 -0.41 9.69
C ILE A 19 -7.89 -0.28 9.45
N GLN A 20 -8.32 0.79 8.76
CA GLN A 20 -9.73 1.01 8.45
C GLN A 20 -10.28 -0.07 7.53
N MET A 21 -9.56 -0.41 6.46
CA MET A 21 -9.95 -1.44 5.50
C MET A 21 -10.10 -2.81 6.17
N ALA A 22 -9.14 -3.22 7.00
CA ALA A 22 -9.19 -4.50 7.71
C ALA A 22 -10.40 -4.58 8.67
N LYS A 23 -10.74 -3.46 9.32
CA LYS A 23 -11.92 -3.40 10.17
C LYS A 23 -13.22 -3.43 9.37
N GLU A 24 -13.30 -2.69 8.28
CA GLU A 24 -14.51 -2.57 7.45
C GLU A 24 -14.84 -3.86 6.69
N THR A 25 -13.83 -4.55 6.18
CA THR A 25 -14.01 -5.69 5.26
C THR A 25 -13.89 -7.05 5.93
N GLU A 26 -13.14 -7.14 7.02
CA GLU A 26 -12.82 -8.41 7.70
C GLU A 26 -13.12 -8.39 9.21
N GLU A 27 -13.67 -7.30 9.75
CA GLU A 27 -13.89 -7.08 11.20
C GLU A 27 -12.60 -7.23 12.05
N LYS A 28 -11.43 -7.06 11.44
CA LYS A 28 -10.13 -7.23 12.12
C LYS A 28 -9.64 -5.92 12.72
N ILE A 29 -9.17 -5.98 13.96
CA ILE A 29 -8.47 -4.88 14.63
C ILE A 29 -6.96 -5.12 14.51
N LEU A 30 -6.29 -4.33 13.67
CA LEU A 30 -4.85 -4.39 13.52
C LEU A 30 -4.15 -3.59 14.64
N GLU A 31 -3.04 -4.12 15.17
CA GLU A 31 -2.17 -3.37 16.07
C GLU A 31 -1.38 -2.34 15.26
N LYS A 32 -1.46 -1.06 15.65
CA LYS A 32 -0.98 0.05 14.83
C LYS A 32 0.53 0.01 14.61
N ASN A 33 1.33 -0.36 15.62
CA ASN A 33 2.78 -0.37 15.50
C ASN A 33 3.25 -1.50 14.56
N VAL A 34 2.64 -2.68 14.65
CA VAL A 34 2.91 -3.80 13.74
C VAL A 34 2.54 -3.43 12.29
N ALA A 35 1.34 -2.87 12.06
CA ALA A 35 0.92 -2.44 10.73
C ALA A 35 1.88 -1.37 10.16
N ARG A 36 2.30 -0.42 11.01
CA ARG A 36 3.24 0.63 10.65
C ARG A 36 4.61 0.12 10.22
N GLU A 37 5.21 -0.78 11.00
CA GLU A 37 6.50 -1.36 10.63
C GLU A 37 6.39 -2.25 9.38
N GLY A 38 5.25 -2.93 9.19
CA GLY A 38 4.95 -3.68 7.97
C GLY A 38 4.92 -2.79 6.72
N VAL A 39 4.13 -1.70 6.75
CA VAL A 39 4.06 -0.74 5.63
C VAL A 39 5.41 -0.09 5.38
N LYS A 40 6.11 0.34 6.44
CA LYS A 40 7.45 0.93 6.34
C LYS A 40 8.45 -0.03 5.70
N ALA A 41 8.38 -1.33 6.00
CA ALA A 41 9.25 -2.32 5.40
C ALA A 41 9.01 -2.46 3.88
N VAL A 42 7.77 -2.35 3.41
CA VAL A 42 7.43 -2.35 1.98
C VAL A 42 7.93 -1.08 1.31
N LEU A 43 7.68 0.10 1.91
CA LEU A 43 8.12 1.39 1.35
C LEU A 43 9.64 1.53 1.23
N ASN A 44 10.42 0.77 2.03
CA ASN A 44 11.88 0.79 1.99
C ASN A 44 12.51 -0.38 1.22
N ASN A 45 11.73 -1.36 0.76
CA ASN A 45 12.25 -2.52 0.04
C ASN A 45 11.34 -2.90 -1.12
N GLU A 46 11.73 -2.51 -2.33
CA GLU A 46 10.97 -2.78 -3.55
C GLU A 46 10.78 -4.28 -3.84
N LEU A 47 11.59 -5.18 -3.27
CA LEU A 47 11.38 -6.62 -3.41
C LEU A 47 10.15 -7.13 -2.63
N LYS A 48 9.69 -6.37 -1.62
CA LYS A 48 8.48 -6.72 -0.85
C LYS A 48 7.19 -6.24 -1.52
N GLY A 49 7.28 -5.40 -2.54
CA GLY A 49 6.13 -4.79 -3.19
C GLY A 49 6.20 -3.27 -3.23
N PHE A 50 5.10 -2.65 -3.66
CA PHE A 50 4.93 -1.20 -3.64
C PHE A 50 3.45 -0.83 -3.48
N PHE A 51 3.19 0.38 -3.00
CA PHE A 51 1.85 0.94 -2.98
C PHE A 51 1.65 1.92 -4.14
N LEU A 52 0.47 1.89 -4.76
CA LEU A 52 -0.04 2.93 -5.64
C LEU A 52 -1.07 3.75 -4.87
N LEU A 53 -1.00 5.07 -5.00
CA LEU A 53 -1.89 6.02 -4.36
C LEU A 53 -2.66 6.82 -5.42
N ALA A 54 -3.96 6.99 -5.20
CA ALA A 54 -4.78 7.92 -5.94
C ALA A 54 -4.83 9.27 -5.20
N GLU A 55 -4.43 10.34 -5.87
CA GLU A 55 -4.36 11.70 -5.34
C GLU A 55 -5.31 12.64 -6.11
N GLU A 56 -6.04 13.49 -5.39
CA GLU A 56 -6.88 14.52 -6.01
C GLU A 56 -6.04 15.71 -6.51
N ASN A 57 -6.40 16.27 -7.68
CA ASN A 57 -5.59 17.33 -8.33
C ASN A 57 -5.99 18.77 -7.96
N LYS A 58 -7.02 18.98 -7.13
CA LYS A 58 -7.77 20.25 -7.16
C LYS A 58 -7.55 21.22 -5.99
N VAL A 59 -7.25 20.79 -4.76
CA VAL A 59 -7.19 21.73 -3.62
C VAL A 59 -6.11 21.39 -2.58
N GLU A 60 -5.97 20.13 -2.21
CA GLU A 60 -4.85 19.62 -1.40
C GLU A 60 -4.49 18.24 -1.95
N LYS A 61 -3.23 17.81 -1.79
CA LYS A 61 -2.73 16.48 -2.20
C LYS A 61 -3.33 15.37 -1.34
N LYS A 62 -4.65 15.27 -1.33
CA LYS A 62 -5.42 14.33 -0.55
C LYS A 62 -5.35 12.98 -1.25
N ILE A 63 -4.77 12.01 -0.55
CA ILE A 63 -4.80 10.62 -0.95
C ILE A 63 -6.23 10.11 -0.72
N CYS A 64 -6.90 9.69 -1.78
CA CYS A 64 -8.29 9.22 -1.78
C CYS A 64 -8.42 7.70 -1.99
N GLY A 65 -7.32 7.01 -2.28
CA GLY A 65 -7.29 5.56 -2.40
C GLY A 65 -5.87 5.00 -2.41
N GLN A 66 -5.75 3.71 -2.12
CA GLN A 66 -4.50 2.97 -2.16
C GLN A 66 -4.68 1.58 -2.77
N LEU A 67 -3.59 1.02 -3.29
CA LEU A 67 -3.50 -0.36 -3.74
C LEU A 67 -2.10 -0.88 -3.41
N MET A 68 -2.00 -2.02 -2.73
CA MET A 68 -0.73 -2.72 -2.54
C MET A 68 -0.52 -3.69 -3.69
N ILE A 69 0.69 -3.75 -4.23
CA ILE A 69 1.13 -4.79 -5.16
C ILE A 69 2.24 -5.59 -4.50
N THR A 70 2.09 -6.92 -4.49
CA THR A 70 3.18 -7.86 -4.21
C THR A 70 3.55 -8.65 -5.47
N PHE A 71 4.60 -9.46 -5.38
CA PHE A 71 5.11 -10.23 -6.51
C PHE A 71 5.05 -11.72 -6.23
N GLU A 72 4.59 -12.47 -7.23
CA GLU A 72 4.76 -13.92 -7.31
C GLU A 72 5.69 -14.24 -8.48
N TRP A 73 6.78 -14.97 -8.22
CA TRP A 73 7.68 -15.41 -9.30
C TRP A 73 7.05 -16.57 -10.07
N SER A 74 6.86 -16.40 -11.38
CA SER A 74 6.41 -17.46 -12.27
C SER A 74 7.60 -18.10 -12.97
N ASP A 75 7.93 -19.33 -12.58
CA ASP A 75 8.92 -20.18 -13.23
C ASP A 75 8.56 -20.49 -14.69
N TRP A 76 7.27 -20.70 -15.00
CA TRP A 76 6.78 -20.95 -16.36
C TRP A 76 6.95 -19.75 -17.30
N ARG A 77 7.01 -18.54 -16.75
CA ARG A 77 7.06 -17.30 -17.53
C ARG A 77 8.35 -16.52 -17.34
N ASN A 78 9.25 -17.00 -16.46
CA ASN A 78 10.50 -16.36 -16.08
C ASN A 78 10.32 -14.86 -15.74
N LYS A 79 9.28 -14.53 -14.97
CA LYS A 79 8.97 -13.15 -14.56
C LYS A 79 8.10 -13.08 -13.31
N ASN A 80 8.12 -11.93 -12.65
CA ASN A 80 7.17 -11.60 -11.59
C ASN A 80 5.77 -11.35 -12.17
N ILE A 81 4.76 -11.92 -11.51
CA ILE A 81 3.34 -11.62 -11.65
C ILE A 81 2.95 -10.69 -10.50
N TRP A 82 2.13 -9.68 -10.78
CA TRP A 82 1.61 -8.78 -9.75
C TRP A 82 0.42 -9.43 -9.06
N TRP A 83 0.43 -9.41 -7.73
CA TRP A 83 -0.68 -9.87 -6.90
C TRP A 83 -1.32 -8.70 -6.17
N ILE A 84 -2.66 -8.72 -6.11
CA ILE A 84 -3.55 -7.71 -5.52
C ILE A 84 -4.42 -8.39 -4.45
#